data_AF-A0A956LH89-F1
#
_entry.id   AF-A0A956LH89-F1
#
_cell.length_a   1.000
_cell.length_b   1.000
_cell.length_c   1.000
_cell.angle_alpha   90.00
_cell.angle_beta   90.00
_cell.angle_gamma   90.00
#
_symmetry.space_group_name_H-M   'P 1'
#
loop_
_entity.id
_entity.type
_entity.pdbx_description
1 polymer ?
#
loop_
_entity_poly.entity_id
_entity_poly.type
_entity_poly.pdbx_seq_one_letter_code
_entity_poly.pdbx_strand_id
1 'polypeptide(L)'
;MSGRAARDDEEAVLAAAETLVAAGRFSMTALAKALGRSRSRLYRELGSGQAVLARLRARGVETDVDSPAKRRILEAARRLVARRGLVDVTVEQIAAAAEVAPVTIYRLFGDREGLLRALVDGISPRAEVEELLTDDDLELDVALTRVMARLLTFIREHRGLIATSLNADGMRALAPLRRANSSSRERLRRYFRRRRDALKGSPQQLVKVFMALGLGGGLLLEPDDDVPRRARALVAAFLDGARR
;
A
#
# COMPACT_ATOMS: atom_id res chain seq x y z
N MET A 1 7.11 24.10 31.54
CA MET A 1 5.93 24.60 30.79
C MET A 1 5.76 23.98 29.39
N SER A 2 6.80 23.43 28.75
CA SER A 2 6.74 22.90 27.37
C SER A 2 5.87 21.62 27.19
N GLY A 3 5.78 20.75 28.20
CA GLY A 3 5.10 19.45 28.06
C GLY A 3 3.57 19.46 28.14
N ARG A 4 2.94 20.53 28.64
CA ARG A 4 1.46 20.63 28.76
C ARG A 4 0.83 21.09 27.45
N ALA A 5 1.41 22.13 26.84
CA ALA A 5 0.98 22.63 25.54
C ALA A 5 1.07 21.56 24.43
N ALA A 6 2.10 20.70 24.45
CA ALA A 6 2.23 19.62 23.46
C ALA A 6 1.16 18.52 23.62
N ARG A 7 0.75 18.21 24.86
CA ARG A 7 -0.32 17.23 25.14
C ARG A 7 -1.70 17.78 24.77
N ASP A 8 -1.95 19.04 25.09
CA ASP A 8 -3.21 19.72 24.74
C ASP A 8 -3.37 19.81 23.20
N ASP A 9 -2.26 19.97 22.48
CA ASP A 9 -2.24 20.01 21.02
C ASP A 9 -2.51 18.64 20.37
N GLU A 10 -1.93 17.57 20.92
CA GLU A 10 -2.17 16.19 20.47
C GLU A 10 -3.62 15.76 20.73
N GLU A 11 -4.20 16.16 21.85
CA GLU A 11 -5.59 15.83 22.22
C GLU A 11 -6.60 16.52 21.28
N ALA A 12 -6.40 17.80 20.95
CA ALA A 12 -7.23 18.52 19.99
C ALA A 12 -7.20 17.89 18.59
N VAL A 13 -6.02 17.40 18.17
CA VAL A 13 -5.86 16.67 16.90
C VAL A 13 -6.65 15.36 16.92
N LEU A 14 -6.51 14.57 17.98
CA LEU A 14 -7.17 13.26 18.06
C LEU A 14 -8.69 13.40 18.14
N ALA A 15 -9.22 14.39 18.87
CA ALA A 15 -10.66 14.66 18.92
C ALA A 15 -11.23 15.05 17.54
N ALA A 16 -10.52 15.88 16.77
CA ALA A 16 -10.91 16.23 15.41
C ALA A 16 -10.86 15.01 14.47
N ALA A 17 -9.84 14.16 14.62
CA ALA A 17 -9.72 12.92 13.86
C ALA A 17 -10.84 11.93 14.18
N GLU A 18 -11.18 11.74 15.46
CA GLU A 18 -12.29 10.90 15.91
C GLU A 18 -13.63 11.35 15.34
N THR A 19 -13.92 12.66 15.39
CA THR A 19 -15.14 13.23 14.79
C THR A 19 -15.23 12.94 13.29
N LEU A 20 -14.11 13.07 12.57
CA LEU A 20 -14.04 12.77 11.14
C LEU A 20 -14.18 11.28 10.84
N VAL A 21 -13.66 10.42 11.73
CA VAL A 21 -13.78 8.97 11.64
C VAL A 21 -15.22 8.53 11.88
N ALA A 22 -15.87 9.00 12.94
CA ALA A 22 -17.26 8.70 13.26
C ALA A 22 -18.20 9.14 12.12
N ALA A 23 -17.84 10.22 11.42
CA ALA A 23 -18.56 10.71 10.24
C ALA A 23 -18.19 10.00 8.92
N GLY A 24 -17.30 9.00 8.92
CA GLY A 24 -16.84 8.29 7.71
C GLY A 24 -16.07 9.17 6.71
N ARG A 25 -15.58 10.33 7.13
CA ARG A 25 -14.95 11.37 6.26
C ARG A 25 -13.47 11.59 6.57
N PHE A 26 -12.85 10.66 7.28
CA PHE A 26 -11.47 10.80 7.70
C PHE A 26 -10.49 10.86 6.51
N SER A 27 -9.73 11.94 6.43
CA SER A 27 -8.56 12.08 5.58
C SER A 27 -7.60 13.10 6.17
N MET A 28 -6.31 13.04 5.83
CA MET A 28 -5.35 14.05 6.28
C MET A 28 -5.70 15.46 5.78
N THR A 29 -6.37 15.56 4.62
CA THR A 29 -6.86 16.83 4.07
C THR A 29 -8.04 17.37 4.87
N ALA A 30 -9.01 16.50 5.20
CA ALA A 30 -10.15 16.89 6.05
C ALA A 30 -9.71 17.27 7.46
N LEU A 31 -8.73 16.55 8.02
CA LEU A 31 -8.13 16.83 9.32
C LEU A 31 -7.40 18.18 9.32
N ALA A 32 -6.59 18.45 8.29
CA ALA A 32 -5.92 19.74 8.11
C ALA A 32 -6.90 20.92 8.02
N LYS A 33 -7.98 20.73 7.25
CA LYS A 33 -9.05 21.72 7.13
C LYS A 33 -9.78 21.94 8.46
N ALA A 34 -10.12 20.87 9.18
CA ALA A 34 -10.80 20.94 10.47
C ALA A 34 -9.96 21.65 11.54
N LEU A 35 -8.64 21.48 11.49
CA LEU A 35 -7.71 22.10 12.44
C LEU A 35 -7.21 23.49 12.00
N GLY A 36 -7.55 23.96 10.81
CA GLY A 36 -6.99 25.21 10.25
C GLY A 36 -5.47 25.17 10.04
N ARG A 37 -4.89 23.97 9.83
CA ARG A 37 -3.43 23.77 9.77
C ARG A 37 -2.97 23.36 8.37
N SER A 38 -1.71 23.67 8.06
CA SER A 38 -1.06 23.12 6.87
C SER A 38 -0.90 21.60 6.96
N ARG A 39 -1.19 20.90 5.85
CA ARG A 39 -0.97 19.45 5.73
C ARG A 39 0.48 19.06 6.04
N SER A 40 1.46 19.82 5.54
CA SER A 40 2.88 19.53 5.75
C SER A 40 3.28 19.60 7.23
N ARG A 41 2.58 20.42 8.03
CA ARG A 41 2.80 20.49 9.47
C ARG A 41 2.25 19.23 10.17
N LEU A 42 1.02 18.85 9.84
CA LEU A 42 0.38 17.63 10.37
C LEU A 42 1.15 16.35 10.01
N TYR A 43 1.68 16.24 8.79
CA TYR A 43 2.49 15.09 8.41
C TYR A 43 3.82 15.01 9.18
N ARG A 44 4.43 16.14 9.55
CA ARG A 44 5.67 16.15 10.35
C ARG A 44 5.41 15.85 11.82
N GLU A 45 4.32 16.37 12.38
CA GLU A 45 3.98 16.20 13.80
C GLU A 45 3.37 14.81 14.11
N LEU A 46 2.49 14.31 13.24
CA LEU A 46 1.67 13.12 13.54
C LEU A 46 2.04 11.90 12.69
N GLY A 47 2.80 12.13 11.61
CA GLY A 47 3.06 11.12 10.59
C GLY A 47 1.89 10.97 9.60
N SER A 48 1.59 9.74 9.23
CA SER A 48 0.58 9.44 8.21
C SER A 48 -0.84 9.37 8.80
N GLY A 49 -1.87 9.37 7.92
CA GLY A 49 -3.25 9.10 8.34
C GLY A 49 -3.38 7.76 9.07
N GLN A 50 -2.58 6.75 8.71
CA GLN A 50 -2.53 5.46 9.42
C GLN A 50 -1.97 5.62 10.84
N ALA A 51 -0.97 6.46 11.05
CA ALA A 51 -0.41 6.73 12.37
C ALA A 51 -1.41 7.46 13.28
N VAL A 52 -2.28 8.31 12.72
CA VAL A 52 -3.38 8.95 13.47
C VAL A 52 -4.45 7.92 13.84
N LEU A 53 -4.85 7.07 12.88
CA LEU A 53 -5.82 6.00 13.11
C LEU A 53 -5.33 4.96 14.13
N ALA A 54 -4.04 4.62 14.12
CA ALA A 54 -3.43 3.73 15.13
C ALA A 54 -3.52 4.31 16.55
N ARG A 55 -3.30 5.62 16.71
CA ARG A 55 -3.47 6.32 18.00
C ARG A 55 -4.93 6.35 18.46
N LEU A 56 -5.88 6.55 17.55
CA LEU A 56 -7.31 6.46 17.85
C LEU A 56 -7.72 5.06 18.32
N ARG A 57 -7.20 4.00 17.67
CA ARG A 57 -7.41 2.60 18.10
C ARG A 57 -6.86 2.34 19.51
N ALA A 58 -5.67 2.86 19.83
CA ALA A 58 -5.09 2.73 21.18
C ALA A 58 -5.95 3.40 22.27
N ARG A 59 -6.85 4.31 21.88
CA ARG A 59 -7.83 4.97 22.75
C ARG A 59 -9.23 4.33 22.70
N GLY A 60 -9.39 3.19 22.03
CA GLY A 60 -10.67 2.47 21.93
C GLY A 60 -11.67 3.03 20.92
N VAL A 61 -11.27 3.99 20.08
CA VAL A 61 -12.15 4.55 19.04
C VAL A 61 -12.29 3.56 17.89
N GLU A 62 -13.51 3.14 17.60
CA GLU A 62 -13.80 2.27 16.47
C GLU A 62 -13.65 3.05 15.17
N THR A 63 -12.58 2.76 14.43
CA THR A 63 -12.33 3.43 13.15
C THR A 63 -12.93 2.61 12.00
N ASP A 64 -13.59 3.27 11.05
CA ASP A 64 -14.16 2.67 9.83
C ASP A 64 -13.08 1.99 8.93
N VAL A 65 -11.82 2.01 9.36
CA VAL A 65 -10.68 1.33 8.77
C VAL A 65 -10.75 -0.18 9.01
N ASP A 66 -11.44 -0.63 10.08
CA ASP A 66 -11.54 -2.04 10.50
C ASP A 66 -12.97 -2.52 10.77
N SER A 67 -14.00 -1.83 10.27
CA SER A 67 -15.38 -2.31 10.48
C SER A 67 -15.53 -3.74 9.97
N PRO A 68 -16.22 -4.64 10.70
CA PRO A 68 -16.42 -6.02 10.27
C PRO A 68 -17.00 -6.12 8.85
N ALA A 69 -17.88 -5.17 8.49
CA ALA A 69 -18.41 -5.03 7.14
C ALA A 69 -17.32 -4.75 6.11
N LYS A 70 -16.42 -3.80 6.37
CA LYS A 70 -15.31 -3.49 5.47
C LYS A 70 -14.40 -4.69 5.23
N ARG A 71 -14.09 -5.47 6.28
CA ARG A 71 -13.31 -6.71 6.15
C ARG A 71 -14.01 -7.74 5.28
N ARG A 72 -15.30 -8.00 5.53
CA ARG A 72 -16.11 -8.91 4.70
C ARG A 72 -16.16 -8.47 3.24
N ILE A 73 -16.34 -7.17 2.99
CA ILE A 73 -16.37 -6.60 1.64
C ILE A 73 -15.03 -6.81 0.92
N LEU A 74 -13.90 -6.49 1.57
CA LEU A 74 -12.58 -6.68 0.97
C LEU A 74 -12.25 -8.16 0.73
N GLU A 75 -12.64 -9.04 1.65
CA GLU A 75 -12.46 -10.48 1.49
C GLU A 75 -13.31 -11.05 0.34
N ALA A 76 -14.59 -10.67 0.26
CA ALA A 76 -15.48 -11.04 -0.82
C ALA A 76 -14.95 -10.54 -2.18
N ALA A 77 -14.53 -9.27 -2.23
CA ALA A 77 -13.91 -8.67 -3.41
C ALA A 77 -12.66 -9.45 -3.85
N ARG A 78 -11.74 -9.75 -2.93
CA ARG A 78 -10.52 -10.53 -3.20
C ARG A 78 -10.85 -11.89 -3.81
N ARG A 79 -11.81 -12.62 -3.22
CA ARG A 79 -12.23 -13.95 -3.70
C ARG A 79 -12.87 -13.89 -5.08
N LEU A 80 -13.77 -12.94 -5.31
CA LEU A 80 -14.46 -12.80 -6.60
C LEU A 80 -13.51 -12.40 -7.71
N VAL A 81 -12.64 -11.40 -7.46
CA VAL A 81 -11.63 -10.95 -8.44
C VAL A 81 -10.64 -12.06 -8.78
N ALA A 82 -10.21 -12.85 -7.80
CA ALA A 82 -9.31 -13.97 -8.05
C ALA A 82 -9.94 -15.07 -8.94
N ARG A 83 -11.26 -15.24 -8.91
CA ARG A 83 -11.98 -16.27 -9.68
C ARG A 83 -12.47 -15.79 -11.04
N ARG A 84 -12.95 -14.55 -11.13
CA ARG A 84 -13.65 -14.01 -12.31
C ARG A 84 -12.86 -12.92 -13.03
N GLY A 85 -11.75 -12.46 -12.45
CA GLY A 85 -11.03 -11.30 -12.95
C GLY A 85 -11.62 -9.98 -12.46
N LEU A 86 -10.82 -8.92 -12.58
CA LEU A 86 -11.12 -7.61 -12.00
C LEU A 86 -12.30 -6.89 -12.66
N VAL A 87 -12.49 -7.10 -13.96
CA VAL A 87 -13.47 -6.36 -14.77
C VAL A 87 -14.87 -6.94 -14.62
N ASP A 88 -14.98 -8.27 -14.58
CA ASP A 88 -16.25 -9.00 -14.56
C ASP A 88 -16.96 -8.99 -13.19
N VAL A 89 -16.27 -8.49 -12.15
CA VAL A 89 -16.84 -8.39 -10.80
C VAL A 89 -17.52 -7.04 -10.60
N THR A 90 -18.79 -7.04 -10.20
CA THR A 90 -19.54 -5.81 -9.90
C THR A 90 -19.62 -5.50 -8.40
N VAL A 91 -19.94 -4.25 -8.05
CA VAL A 91 -20.15 -3.83 -6.65
C VAL A 91 -21.30 -4.61 -6.03
N GLU A 92 -22.35 -4.89 -6.79
CA GLU A 92 -23.54 -5.63 -6.37
C GLU A 92 -23.21 -7.09 -6.06
N GLN A 93 -22.36 -7.73 -6.88
CA GLN A 93 -21.88 -9.09 -6.61
C GLN A 93 -21.03 -9.15 -5.35
N ILE A 94 -20.19 -8.14 -5.11
CA ILE A 94 -19.39 -8.03 -3.88
C ILE A 94 -20.30 -7.82 -2.67
N ALA A 95 -21.31 -6.94 -2.79
CA ALA A 95 -22.27 -6.65 -1.73
C ALA A 95 -23.03 -7.92 -1.32
N ALA A 96 -23.54 -8.66 -2.31
CA ALA A 96 -24.22 -9.93 -2.09
C ALA A 96 -23.30 -10.95 -1.40
N ALA A 97 -22.06 -11.09 -1.87
CA ALA A 97 -21.10 -12.04 -1.29
C ALA A 97 -20.58 -11.64 0.10
N ALA A 98 -20.64 -10.35 0.46
CA ALA A 98 -20.24 -9.83 1.76
C ALA A 98 -21.40 -9.68 2.76
N GLU A 99 -22.62 -10.03 2.32
CA GLU A 99 -23.86 -9.90 3.08
C GLU A 99 -24.10 -8.46 3.58
N VAL A 100 -23.99 -7.51 2.65
CA VAL A 100 -24.25 -6.09 2.90
C VAL A 100 -25.10 -5.48 1.78
N ALA A 101 -25.79 -4.38 2.09
CA ALA A 101 -26.44 -3.59 1.06
C ALA A 101 -25.39 -2.86 0.18
N PRO A 102 -25.61 -2.70 -1.15
CA PRO A 102 -24.68 -1.97 -2.03
C PRO A 102 -24.37 -0.55 -1.56
N VAL A 103 -25.35 0.15 -0.97
CA VAL A 103 -25.16 1.49 -0.38
C VAL A 103 -24.08 1.51 0.70
N THR A 104 -23.88 0.40 1.43
CA THR A 104 -22.82 0.27 2.44
C THR A 104 -21.44 0.30 1.79
N ILE A 105 -21.27 -0.29 0.60
CA ILE A 105 -19.99 -0.22 -0.12
C ILE A 105 -19.73 1.21 -0.59
N TYR A 106 -20.71 1.86 -1.22
CA TYR A 106 -20.54 3.25 -1.67
C TYR A 106 -20.28 4.21 -0.50
N ARG A 107 -20.90 3.97 0.67
CA ARG A 107 -20.62 4.74 1.90
C ARG A 107 -19.19 4.53 2.40
N LEU A 108 -18.69 3.29 2.41
CA LEU A 108 -17.38 2.94 2.97
C LEU A 108 -16.20 3.22 2.03
N PHE A 109 -16.42 3.16 0.73
CA PHE A 109 -15.37 3.23 -0.28
C PHE A 109 -15.54 4.36 -1.29
N GLY A 110 -16.67 5.07 -1.26
CA GLY A 110 -17.02 6.14 -2.20
C GLY A 110 -17.51 5.60 -3.52
N ASP A 111 -16.63 4.93 -4.26
CA ASP A 111 -16.88 4.39 -5.59
C ASP A 111 -16.14 3.06 -5.83
N ARG A 112 -16.29 2.51 -7.04
CA ARG A 112 -15.58 1.29 -7.45
C ARG A 112 -14.06 1.47 -7.42
N GLU A 113 -13.54 2.65 -7.78
CA GLU A 113 -12.10 2.90 -7.76
C GLU A 113 -11.57 2.90 -6.32
N GLY A 114 -12.28 3.50 -5.37
CA GLY A 114 -11.97 3.51 -3.95
C GLY A 114 -11.99 2.12 -3.34
N LEU A 115 -12.94 1.27 -3.75
CA LEU A 115 -12.97 -0.14 -3.35
C LEU A 115 -11.75 -0.90 -3.90
N LEU A 116 -11.43 -0.72 -5.18
CA LEU A 116 -10.26 -1.34 -5.80
C LEU A 116 -8.94 -0.84 -5.18
N ARG A 117 -8.88 0.44 -4.81
CA ARG A 117 -7.75 1.02 -4.10
C ARG A 117 -7.57 0.36 -2.74
N ALA A 118 -8.65 0.26 -1.96
CA ALA A 118 -8.63 -0.39 -0.66
C ALA A 118 -8.25 -1.88 -0.77
N LEU A 119 -8.71 -2.57 -1.82
CA LEU A 119 -8.33 -3.96 -2.09
C LEU A 119 -6.82 -4.09 -2.35
N VAL A 120 -6.27 -3.25 -3.25
CA VAL A 120 -4.84 -3.26 -3.57
C VAL A 120 -3.98 -2.81 -2.38
N ASP A 121 -4.46 -1.84 -1.60
CA ASP A 121 -3.79 -1.38 -0.39
C ASP A 121 -3.75 -2.47 0.69
N GLY A 122 -4.85 -3.19 0.89
CA GLY A 122 -4.97 -4.22 1.92
C GLY A 122 -4.14 -5.48 1.69
N ILE A 123 -3.77 -5.78 0.44
CA ILE A 123 -2.88 -6.92 0.13
C ILE A 123 -1.42 -6.51 -0.05
N SER A 124 -1.13 -5.22 -0.20
CA SER A 124 0.22 -4.77 -0.58
C SER A 124 1.17 -4.77 0.63
N PRO A 125 2.39 -5.32 0.50
CA PRO A 125 3.38 -5.39 1.59
C PRO A 125 4.08 -4.03 1.81
N ARG A 126 3.33 -2.93 1.87
CA ARG A 126 3.89 -1.57 1.81
C ARG A 126 4.62 -1.19 3.07
N ALA A 127 4.09 -1.58 4.22
CA ALA A 127 4.67 -1.20 5.51
C ALA A 127 6.03 -1.86 5.68
N GLU A 128 6.12 -3.16 5.40
CA GLU A 128 7.35 -3.93 5.49
C GLU A 128 8.39 -3.46 4.47
N VAL A 129 7.97 -3.16 3.23
CA VAL A 129 8.88 -2.62 2.22
C VAL A 129 9.34 -1.21 2.59
N GLU A 130 8.50 -0.39 3.21
CA GLU A 130 8.88 0.95 3.65
C GLU A 130 9.94 0.88 4.74
N GLU A 131 9.72 0.08 5.78
CA GLU A 131 10.67 -0.16 6.86
C GLU A 131 12.06 -0.55 6.33
N LEU A 132 12.12 -1.56 5.46
CA LEU A 132 13.36 -2.04 4.84
C LEU A 132 14.09 -0.98 4.01
N LEU A 133 13.34 -0.10 3.34
CA LEU A 133 13.92 0.93 2.48
C LEU A 133 14.27 2.21 3.25
N THR A 134 13.79 2.39 4.48
CA THR A 134 14.15 3.54 5.34
C THR A 134 15.27 3.25 6.31
N ASP A 135 15.59 1.98 6.52
CA ASP A 135 16.74 1.55 7.31
C ASP A 135 18.03 1.76 6.50
N ASP A 136 18.76 2.83 6.83
CA ASP A 136 20.01 3.18 6.15
C ASP A 136 21.21 2.36 6.68
N ASP A 137 21.06 1.65 7.81
CA ASP A 137 22.08 0.75 8.37
C ASP A 137 22.11 -0.62 7.66
N LEU A 138 21.04 -0.98 6.94
CA LEU A 138 21.02 -2.17 6.11
C LEU A 138 21.91 -2.01 4.87
N GLU A 139 22.77 -3.02 4.67
CA GLU A 139 23.52 -3.18 3.43
C GLU A 139 22.59 -3.24 2.21
N LEU A 140 23.03 -2.62 1.12
CA LEU A 140 22.22 -2.42 -0.09
C LEU A 140 21.69 -3.74 -0.66
N ASP A 141 22.53 -4.75 -0.74
CA ASP A 141 22.19 -6.09 -1.24
C ASP A 141 21.20 -6.80 -0.32
N VAL A 142 21.36 -6.69 0.99
CA VAL A 142 20.46 -7.25 2.01
C VAL A 142 19.08 -6.59 1.92
N ALA A 143 19.03 -5.26 1.90
CA ALA A 143 17.78 -4.52 1.80
C ALA A 143 17.00 -4.88 0.52
N LEU A 144 17.68 -4.85 -0.65
CA LEU A 144 17.05 -5.19 -1.92
C LEU A 144 16.64 -6.65 -2.00
N THR A 145 17.42 -7.58 -1.44
CA THR A 145 17.06 -9.00 -1.37
C THR A 145 15.78 -9.21 -0.56
N ARG A 146 15.66 -8.57 0.60
CA ARG A 146 14.46 -8.66 1.44
C ARG A 146 13.24 -8.05 0.73
N VAL A 147 13.40 -6.90 0.09
CA VAL A 147 12.33 -6.27 -0.71
C VAL A 147 11.90 -7.16 -1.87
N MET A 148 12.87 -7.76 -2.59
CA MET A 148 12.58 -8.70 -3.67
C MET A 148 11.85 -9.94 -3.18
N ALA A 149 12.28 -10.55 -2.07
CA ALA A 149 11.62 -11.69 -1.47
C ALA A 149 10.16 -11.38 -1.09
N ARG A 150 9.90 -10.19 -0.50
CA ARG A 150 8.54 -9.74 -0.19
C ARG A 150 7.69 -9.57 -1.45
N LEU A 151 8.25 -9.01 -2.51
CA LEU A 151 7.55 -8.85 -3.79
C LEU A 151 7.22 -10.22 -4.42
N LEU A 152 8.15 -11.16 -4.42
CA LEU A 152 7.95 -12.52 -4.95
C LEU A 152 6.88 -13.27 -4.15
N THR A 153 6.94 -13.24 -2.82
CA THR A 153 5.92 -13.83 -1.94
C THR A 153 4.55 -13.23 -2.21
N PHE A 154 4.45 -11.90 -2.30
CA PHE A 154 3.21 -11.21 -2.61
C PHE A 154 2.62 -11.65 -3.97
N ILE A 155 3.45 -11.76 -5.01
CA ILE A 155 3.00 -12.22 -6.33
C ILE A 155 2.50 -13.66 -6.25
N ARG A 156 3.21 -14.54 -5.53
CA ARG A 156 2.83 -15.95 -5.35
C ARG A 156 1.48 -16.08 -4.64
N GLU A 157 1.30 -15.38 -3.53
CA GLU A 157 0.08 -15.41 -2.71
C GLU A 157 -1.15 -14.83 -3.45
N HIS A 158 -0.92 -13.92 -4.39
CA HIS A 158 -1.97 -13.21 -5.11
C HIS A 158 -1.94 -13.44 -6.63
N ARG A 159 -1.38 -14.57 -7.09
CA ARG A 159 -1.13 -14.85 -8.52
C ARG A 159 -2.34 -14.62 -9.42
N GLY A 160 -3.53 -15.08 -9.02
CA GLY A 160 -4.76 -14.89 -9.81
C GLY A 160 -5.17 -13.43 -9.98
N LEU A 161 -5.04 -12.62 -8.92
CA LEU A 161 -5.31 -11.19 -8.98
C LEU A 161 -4.25 -10.47 -9.81
N ILE A 162 -2.97 -10.82 -9.65
CA ILE A 162 -1.89 -10.23 -10.42
C ILE A 162 -2.02 -10.58 -11.91
N ALA A 163 -2.26 -11.85 -12.26
CA ALA A 163 -2.43 -12.28 -13.65
C ALA A 163 -3.58 -11.54 -14.35
N THR A 164 -4.74 -11.46 -13.70
CA THR A 164 -5.91 -10.74 -14.24
C THR A 164 -5.69 -9.22 -14.31
N SER A 165 -4.77 -8.66 -13.52
CA SER A 165 -4.40 -7.24 -13.58
C SER A 165 -3.46 -6.86 -14.73
N LEU A 166 -2.84 -7.85 -15.37
CA LEU A 166 -1.83 -7.65 -16.43
C LEU A 166 -2.37 -7.80 -17.85
N ASN A 167 -3.62 -8.25 -18.01
CA ASN A 167 -4.30 -8.19 -19.30
C ASN A 167 -4.73 -6.75 -19.64
N ALA A 168 -5.13 -6.50 -20.89
CA ALA A 168 -5.44 -5.15 -21.36
C ALA A 168 -6.53 -4.46 -20.53
N ASP A 169 -7.58 -5.20 -20.16
CA ASP A 169 -8.72 -4.65 -19.41
C ASP A 169 -8.35 -4.36 -17.96
N GLY A 170 -7.64 -5.27 -17.29
CA GLY A 170 -7.09 -5.09 -15.95
C GLY A 170 -6.10 -3.93 -15.89
N MET A 171 -5.24 -3.79 -16.91
CA MET A 171 -4.32 -2.66 -17.02
C MET A 171 -5.05 -1.32 -17.14
N ARG A 172 -6.16 -1.27 -17.91
CA ARG A 172 -7.00 -0.06 -18.01
C ARG A 172 -7.73 0.21 -16.69
N ALA A 173 -8.35 -0.80 -16.09
CA ALA A 173 -9.09 -0.69 -14.84
C ALA A 173 -8.22 -0.22 -13.67
N LEU A 174 -6.95 -0.66 -13.62
CA LEU A 174 -6.00 -0.23 -12.60
C LEU A 174 -5.13 0.96 -13.02
N ALA A 175 -5.28 1.54 -14.21
CA ALA A 175 -4.45 2.67 -14.65
C ALA A 175 -4.55 3.88 -13.70
N PRO A 176 -5.74 4.32 -13.24
CA PRO A 176 -5.86 5.40 -12.26
C PRO A 176 -5.15 5.06 -10.95
N LEU A 177 -5.33 3.83 -10.47
CA LEU A 177 -4.68 3.33 -9.26
C LEU A 177 -3.16 3.24 -9.42
N ARG A 178 -2.62 2.81 -10.56
CA ARG A 178 -1.17 2.77 -10.81
C ARG A 178 -0.54 4.15 -10.81
N ARG A 179 -1.30 5.19 -11.19
CA ARG A 179 -0.88 6.60 -11.17
C ARG A 179 -0.97 7.18 -9.74
N ALA A 180 -2.06 6.90 -9.03
CA ALA A 180 -2.30 7.36 -7.66
C ALA A 180 -1.46 6.61 -6.62
N ASN A 181 -1.17 5.33 -6.85
CA ASN A 181 -0.42 4.43 -5.98
C ASN A 181 1.10 4.50 -6.26
N SER A 182 1.58 5.72 -6.46
CA SER A 182 2.98 6.07 -6.68
C SER A 182 3.89 5.70 -5.50
N SER A 183 3.35 5.30 -4.34
CA SER A 183 4.09 5.14 -3.08
C SER A 183 5.24 4.12 -3.13
N SER A 184 5.03 2.88 -3.62
CA SER A 184 6.11 1.87 -3.63
C SER A 184 7.21 2.15 -4.65
N ARG A 185 6.84 2.65 -5.84
CA ARG A 185 7.82 3.10 -6.84
C ARG A 185 8.57 4.34 -6.37
N GLU A 186 7.89 5.27 -5.71
CA GLU A 186 8.50 6.47 -5.13
C GLU A 186 9.47 6.11 -4.00
N ARG A 187 9.12 5.16 -3.13
CA ARG A 187 9.99 4.66 -2.06
C ARG A 187 11.28 4.07 -2.63
N LEU A 188 11.19 3.16 -3.60
CA LEU A 188 12.37 2.63 -4.29
C LEU A 188 13.16 3.73 -5.00
N ARG A 189 12.49 4.69 -5.66
CA ARG A 189 13.16 5.82 -6.32
C ARG A 189 13.94 6.68 -5.32
N ARG A 190 13.36 6.95 -4.15
CA ARG A 190 13.99 7.69 -3.07
C ARG A 190 15.19 6.92 -2.51
N TYR A 191 15.02 5.62 -2.29
CA TYR A 191 16.09 4.74 -1.83
C TYR A 191 17.27 4.72 -2.80
N PHE A 192 17.04 4.48 -4.09
CA PHE A 192 18.10 4.52 -5.10
C PHE A 192 18.74 5.91 -5.26
N ARG A 193 17.99 6.98 -5.04
CA ARG A 193 18.56 8.33 -5.02
C ARG A 193 19.51 8.53 -3.85
N ARG A 194 19.20 7.99 -2.66
CA ARG A 194 20.11 8.02 -1.50
C ARG A 194 21.35 7.15 -1.73
N ARG A 195 21.20 6.02 -2.41
CA ARG A 195 22.28 5.06 -2.72
C ARG A 195 22.95 5.30 -4.09
N ARG A 196 22.86 6.53 -4.63
CA ARG A 196 23.32 6.85 -5.99
C ARG A 196 24.83 6.64 -6.20
N ASP A 197 25.63 6.75 -5.14
CA ASP A 197 27.09 6.60 -5.26
C ASP A 197 27.49 5.12 -5.42
N ALA A 198 26.60 4.19 -5.08
CA ALA A 198 26.77 2.75 -5.23
C ALA A 198 26.12 2.16 -6.49
N LEU A 199 25.40 2.97 -7.27
CA LEU A 199 24.55 2.52 -8.38
C LEU A 199 24.67 3.46 -9.59
N LYS A 200 24.87 2.89 -10.77
CA LYS A 200 24.86 3.59 -12.05
C LYS A 200 23.46 3.60 -12.68
N GLY A 201 23.18 4.66 -13.44
CA GLY A 201 21.90 4.87 -14.12
C GLY A 201 20.92 5.72 -13.33
N SER A 202 19.84 6.16 -14.00
CA SER A 202 18.85 7.00 -13.33
C SER A 202 18.02 6.18 -12.33
N PRO A 203 17.64 6.74 -11.15
CA PRO A 203 16.77 6.06 -10.20
C PRO A 203 15.46 5.56 -10.82
N GLN A 204 14.93 6.26 -11.84
CA GLN A 204 13.73 5.86 -12.56
C GLN A 204 13.94 4.58 -13.38
N GLN A 205 15.09 4.45 -14.05
CA GLN A 205 15.44 3.23 -14.78
C GLN A 205 15.66 2.06 -13.83
N LEU A 206 16.39 2.28 -12.74
CA LEU A 206 16.64 1.26 -11.71
C LEU A 206 15.33 0.72 -11.11
N VAL A 207 14.36 1.58 -10.79
CA VAL A 207 13.02 1.15 -10.36
C VAL A 207 12.35 0.28 -11.41
N LYS A 208 12.39 0.68 -12.69
CA LYS A 208 11.73 -0.09 -13.76
C LYS A 208 12.34 -1.48 -13.90
N VAL A 209 13.67 -1.59 -13.93
CA VAL A 209 14.38 -2.87 -14.05
C VAL A 209 14.12 -3.75 -12.83
N PHE A 210 14.28 -3.20 -11.62
CA PHE A 210 14.04 -3.94 -10.38
C PHE A 210 12.61 -4.50 -10.30
N MET A 211 11.62 -3.67 -10.64
CA MET A 211 10.22 -4.09 -10.65
C MET A 211 9.91 -5.09 -11.76
N ALA A 212 10.55 -4.97 -12.93
CA ALA A 212 10.38 -5.93 -14.02
C ALA A 212 10.95 -7.30 -13.66
N LEU A 213 12.13 -7.35 -13.02
CA LEU A 213 12.73 -8.58 -12.51
C LEU A 213 11.84 -9.24 -11.45
N GLY A 214 11.33 -8.48 -10.50
CA GLY A 214 10.43 -9.02 -9.47
C GLY A 214 9.09 -9.50 -10.03
N LEU A 215 8.48 -8.73 -10.94
CA LEU A 215 7.21 -9.12 -11.56
C LEU A 215 7.38 -10.36 -12.45
N GLY A 216 8.36 -10.35 -13.36
CA GLY A 216 8.64 -11.49 -14.25
C GLY A 216 9.07 -12.72 -13.47
N GLY A 217 10.00 -12.56 -12.52
CA GLY A 217 10.46 -13.63 -11.64
C GLY A 217 9.33 -14.25 -10.82
N GLY A 218 8.42 -13.42 -10.29
CA GLY A 218 7.29 -13.88 -9.49
C GLY A 218 6.22 -14.63 -10.28
N LEU A 219 5.92 -14.18 -11.50
CA LEU A 219 4.93 -14.85 -12.37
C LEU A 219 5.39 -16.21 -12.87
N LEU A 220 6.71 -16.39 -12.99
CA LEU A 220 7.36 -17.63 -13.41
C LEU A 220 7.69 -18.56 -12.24
N LEU A 221 7.29 -18.24 -11.01
CA LEU A 221 7.51 -19.13 -9.86
C LEU A 221 6.70 -20.41 -9.97
N GLU A 222 7.34 -21.51 -9.62
CA GLU A 222 6.73 -22.81 -9.36
C GLU A 222 6.38 -22.97 -7.87
N PRO A 223 5.45 -23.87 -7.49
CA PRO A 223 5.03 -24.03 -6.10
C PRO A 223 6.19 -24.30 -5.12
N ASP A 224 7.17 -25.10 -5.55
CA ASP A 224 8.29 -25.56 -4.72
C ASP A 224 9.54 -24.67 -4.84
N ASP A 225 9.45 -23.54 -5.56
CA ASP A 225 10.56 -22.60 -5.68
C ASP A 225 10.93 -21.98 -4.32
N ASP A 226 12.22 -22.07 -3.96
CA ASP A 226 12.82 -21.34 -2.84
C ASP A 226 12.86 -19.84 -3.14
N VAL A 227 11.85 -19.12 -2.64
CA VAL A 227 11.72 -17.66 -2.81
C VAL A 227 12.93 -16.88 -2.28
N PRO A 228 13.44 -17.11 -1.06
CA PRO A 228 14.68 -16.48 -0.60
C PRO A 228 15.89 -16.68 -1.53
N ARG A 229 16.08 -17.89 -2.06
CA ARG A 229 17.15 -18.16 -3.03
C ARG A 229 16.92 -17.44 -4.35
N ARG A 230 15.69 -17.46 -4.87
CA ARG A 230 15.32 -16.76 -6.11
C ARG A 230 15.50 -15.25 -6.00
N ALA A 231 15.10 -14.66 -4.87
CA ALA A 231 15.27 -13.24 -4.57
C ALA A 231 16.75 -12.82 -4.60
N ARG A 232 17.62 -13.59 -3.93
CA ARG A 232 19.07 -13.36 -3.94
C ARG A 232 19.64 -13.39 -5.37
N ALA A 233 19.27 -14.38 -6.17
CA ALA A 233 19.74 -14.51 -7.54
C ALA A 233 19.31 -13.32 -8.42
N LEU A 234 18.04 -12.89 -8.33
CA LEU A 234 17.53 -11.73 -9.08
C LEU A 234 18.19 -10.43 -8.66
N VAL A 235 18.46 -10.24 -7.36
CA VAL A 235 19.14 -9.04 -6.85
C VAL A 235 20.61 -9.03 -7.22
N ALA A 236 21.31 -10.17 -7.20
CA ALA A 236 22.67 -10.27 -7.69
C ALA A 236 22.75 -9.84 -9.17
N ALA A 237 21.88 -10.38 -10.03
CA ALA A 237 21.82 -9.99 -11.44
C ALA A 237 21.50 -8.50 -11.62
N PHE A 238 20.59 -7.95 -10.82
CA PHE A 238 20.27 -6.52 -10.83
C PHE A 238 21.48 -5.66 -10.44
N LEU A 239 22.17 -6.00 -9.34
CA LEU A 239 23.31 -5.23 -8.83
C LEU A 239 24.52 -5.34 -9.75
N ASP A 240 24.78 -6.49 -10.35
CA ASP A 240 25.84 -6.66 -11.34
C ASP A 240 25.64 -5.73 -12.54
N GLY A 241 24.39 -5.62 -13.03
CA GLY A 241 24.05 -4.68 -14.11
C GLY A 241 24.04 -3.22 -13.67
N ALA A 242 23.65 -2.94 -12.42
CA ALA A 242 23.55 -1.58 -11.90
C ALA A 242 24.89 -1.01 -11.40
N ARG A 243 25.93 -1.82 -11.21
CA ARG A 243 27.26 -1.37 -10.76
C ARG A 243 28.27 -1.21 -11.92
N ARG A 244 28.07 -1.93 -13.02
CA ARG A 244 28.90 -1.87 -14.25
C ARG A 244 28.65 -0.58 -15.02
#